data_AF-A0A940RG28-F1
#
_entry.id   AF-A0A940RG28-F1
#
_cell.length_a   1.000
_cell.length_b   1.000
_cell.length_c   1.000
_cell.angle_alpha   90.00
_cell.angle_beta   90.00
_cell.angle_gamma   90.00
#
_symmetry.space_group_name_H-M   'P 1'
#
loop_
_entity.id
_entity.type
_entity.pdbx_description
1 polymer ?
#
loop_
_entity_poly.entity_id
_entity_poly.type
_entity_poly.pdbx_seq_one_letter_code
_entity_poly.pdbx_strand_id
1 'polypeptide(L)'
;MNVPAAKTIKALYLFFVIAAFATVFSSCVTDYPRKPFVYNYNIDIKSNDKYTPEEVKVLHDQLEQQLHDSIRVRRERKFLFFKVLKKPPVFDSVNMSTSQRYMRTMLHTLGYLRDSINSSYKIDTVEDQYRTVVNFNVFPGRLFKMDSIWYNLLDSVPYTPQIDTLQKLTVNSLKEAVIRKGDPFSQYLISSELDRIADLARNNGYLKFGKEQLLAVWD
;
A
#
# COMPACT_ATOMS: atom_id res chain seq x y z
N MET A 1 -36.15 29.11 40.19
CA MET A 1 -36.68 28.42 38.99
C MET A 1 -36.49 26.91 39.18
N ASN A 2 -37.53 26.21 39.62
CA ASN A 2 -37.50 24.77 39.83
C ASN A 2 -37.69 24.06 38.48
N VAL A 3 -36.63 23.46 37.95
CA VAL A 3 -36.76 22.53 36.83
C VAL A 3 -37.49 21.29 37.36
N PRO A 4 -38.61 20.84 36.75
CA PRO A 4 -39.37 19.72 37.26
C PRO A 4 -38.54 18.43 37.18
N ALA A 5 -38.22 17.85 38.34
CA ALA A 5 -37.38 16.66 38.51
C ALA A 5 -37.83 15.46 37.66
N ALA A 6 -39.10 15.40 37.27
CA ALA A 6 -39.63 14.35 36.38
C ALA A 6 -39.08 14.40 34.94
N LYS A 7 -38.68 15.58 34.43
CA LYS A 7 -38.11 15.72 33.07
C LYS A 7 -36.65 15.26 33.02
N THR A 8 -35.88 15.53 34.07
CA THR A 8 -34.47 15.15 34.16
C THR A 8 -34.30 13.63 34.32
N ILE A 9 -35.18 12.97 35.09
CA ILE A 9 -35.16 11.52 35.27
C ILE A 9 -35.47 10.79 33.95
N LYS A 10 -36.45 11.26 33.16
CA LYS A 10 -36.79 10.66 31.85
C LYS A 10 -35.67 10.83 30.82
N ALA A 11 -35.00 11.98 30.82
CA ALA A 11 -33.85 12.22 29.95
C ALA A 11 -32.63 11.34 30.32
N LEU A 12 -32.39 11.15 31.63
CA LEU A 12 -31.33 10.26 32.11
C LEU A 12 -31.61 8.80 31.76
N TYR A 13 -32.86 8.34 31.90
CA TYR A 13 -33.26 6.98 31.53
C TYR A 13 -33.16 6.74 30.02
N LEU A 14 -33.56 7.73 29.20
CA LEU A 14 -33.39 7.68 27.75
C LEU A 14 -31.90 7.60 27.36
N PHE A 15 -31.03 8.35 28.06
CA PHE A 15 -29.58 8.29 27.86
C PHE A 15 -29.01 6.92 28.24
N PHE A 16 -29.44 6.33 29.36
CA PHE A 16 -29.04 4.97 29.76
C PHE A 16 -29.56 3.89 28.79
N VAL A 17 -30.77 4.03 28.24
CA VAL A 17 -31.32 3.11 27.23
C VAL A 17 -30.57 3.24 25.91
N ILE A 18 -30.21 4.44 25.47
CA ILE A 18 -29.38 4.67 24.27
C ILE A 18 -27.96 4.13 24.49
N ALA A 19 -27.38 4.34 25.67
CA ALA A 19 -26.07 3.79 26.03
C ALA A 19 -26.08 2.26 26.11
N ALA A 20 -27.14 1.65 26.65
CA ALA A 20 -27.33 0.21 26.68
C ALA A 20 -27.62 -0.39 25.29
N PHE A 21 -28.27 0.37 24.39
CA PHE A 21 -28.43 -0.04 22.99
C PHE A 21 -27.11 0.08 22.21
N ALA A 22 -26.25 1.02 22.60
CA ALA A 22 -24.90 1.17 22.04
C ALA A 22 -23.92 0.09 22.53
N THR A 23 -24.13 -0.55 23.68
CA THR A 23 -23.26 -1.66 24.11
C THR A 23 -23.57 -2.99 23.41
N VAL A 24 -24.66 -3.07 22.62
CA VAL A 24 -25.01 -4.24 21.76
C VAL A 24 -24.44 -4.08 20.34
N PHE A 25 -23.44 -3.21 20.12
CA PHE A 25 -22.64 -3.19 18.88
C PHE A 25 -21.67 -4.39 18.79
N SER A 26 -22.12 -5.58 19.17
CA SER A 26 -21.36 -6.81 19.00
C SER A 26 -21.23 -7.09 17.50
N SER A 27 -19.99 -6.94 17.03
CA SER A 27 -19.52 -7.27 15.69
C SER A 27 -19.91 -8.71 15.33
N CYS A 28 -21.06 -8.87 14.69
CA CYS A 28 -21.70 -10.16 14.40
C CYS A 28 -20.90 -10.93 13.35
N VAL A 29 -20.69 -12.22 13.59
CA VAL A 29 -20.04 -13.17 12.67
C VAL A 29 -21.02 -14.30 12.39
N THR A 30 -21.23 -14.64 11.11
CA THR A 30 -22.16 -15.69 10.68
C THR A 30 -21.48 -16.64 9.71
N ASP A 31 -21.89 -17.91 9.70
CA ASP A 31 -21.33 -18.97 8.84
C ASP A 31 -19.80 -19.13 8.99
N TYR A 32 -19.28 -19.06 10.23
CA TYR A 32 -17.85 -19.19 10.51
C TYR A 32 -17.40 -20.67 10.53
N PRO A 33 -16.12 -20.95 10.18
CA PRO A 33 -15.57 -22.29 10.26
C PRO A 33 -15.27 -22.69 11.72
N ARG A 34 -15.29 -24.00 12.01
CA ARG A 34 -14.87 -24.57 13.30
C ARG A 34 -13.34 -24.64 13.47
N LYS A 35 -12.62 -23.65 12.93
CA LYS A 35 -11.15 -23.51 12.94
C LYS A 35 -10.82 -22.02 13.03
N PRO A 36 -9.58 -21.64 13.42
CA PRO A 36 -9.15 -20.25 13.39
C PRO A 36 -9.44 -19.60 12.04
N PHE A 37 -10.11 -18.44 12.07
CA PHE A 37 -10.44 -17.66 10.88
C PHE A 37 -10.00 -16.22 11.02
N VAL A 38 -9.78 -15.54 9.90
CA VAL A 38 -9.37 -14.13 9.92
C VAL A 38 -10.58 -13.27 10.27
N TYR A 39 -10.55 -12.72 11.47
CA TYR A 39 -11.60 -11.86 12.01
C TYR A 39 -11.32 -10.38 11.74
N ASN A 40 -10.05 -9.99 11.84
CA ASN A 40 -9.57 -8.65 11.54
C ASN A 40 -8.09 -8.66 11.13
N TYR A 41 -7.62 -7.58 10.52
CA TYR A 41 -6.21 -7.30 10.32
C TYR A 41 -5.90 -5.86 10.69
N ASN A 42 -4.64 -5.59 11.03
CA ASN A 42 -4.11 -4.26 11.28
C ASN A 42 -2.82 -4.07 10.48
N ILE A 43 -2.70 -2.94 9.79
CA ILE A 43 -1.45 -2.48 9.18
C ILE A 43 -1.05 -1.20 9.90
N ASP A 44 -0.01 -1.29 10.71
CA ASP A 44 0.48 -0.20 11.55
C ASP A 44 1.80 0.32 10.98
N ILE A 45 1.76 1.52 10.40
CA ILE A 45 2.92 2.17 9.78
C ILE A 45 3.64 2.98 10.85
N LYS A 46 4.83 2.55 11.22
CA LYS A 46 5.71 3.21 12.20
C LYS A 46 6.47 4.35 11.52
N SER A 47 5.86 5.52 11.52
CA SER A 47 6.32 6.70 10.79
C SER A 47 7.28 7.63 11.56
N ASN A 48 7.42 7.50 12.88
CA ASN A 48 8.29 8.33 13.75
C ASN A 48 8.35 9.82 13.34
N ASP A 49 7.19 10.44 13.05
CA ASP A 49 7.01 11.84 12.65
C ASP A 49 7.68 12.28 11.34
N LYS A 50 8.16 11.34 10.52
CA LYS A 50 8.83 11.62 9.23
C LYS A 50 7.88 11.78 8.05
N TYR A 51 6.61 11.45 8.23
CA TYR A 51 5.61 11.37 7.16
C TYR A 51 4.39 12.18 7.53
N THR A 52 3.78 12.84 6.55
CA THR A 52 2.50 13.52 6.78
C THR A 52 1.37 12.50 6.96
N PRO A 53 0.26 12.87 7.62
CA PRO A 53 -0.91 12.00 7.73
C PRO A 53 -1.43 11.51 6.36
N GLU A 54 -1.36 12.36 5.34
CA GLU A 54 -1.77 12.04 3.98
C GLU A 54 -0.85 11.00 3.34
N GLU A 55 0.47 11.15 3.49
CA GLU A 55 1.45 10.16 3.01
C GLU A 55 1.25 8.80 3.69
N VAL A 56 1.03 8.81 5.01
CA VAL A 56 0.74 7.59 5.76
C VAL A 56 -0.54 6.93 5.27
N LYS A 57 -1.60 7.71 5.00
CA LYS A 57 -2.86 7.18 4.47
C LYS A 57 -2.68 6.55 3.09
N VAL A 58 -2.01 7.26 2.16
CA VAL A 58 -1.76 6.73 0.81
C VAL A 58 -0.94 5.44 0.88
N LEU A 59 0.10 5.42 1.71
CA LEU A 59 0.94 4.23 1.89
C LEU A 59 0.15 3.08 2.52
N HIS A 60 -0.74 3.37 3.47
CA HIS A 60 -1.61 2.36 4.07
C HIS A 60 -2.53 1.72 3.03
N ASP A 61 -3.26 2.53 2.25
CA ASP A 61 -4.18 2.06 1.22
C ASP A 61 -3.44 1.18 0.18
N GLN A 62 -2.22 1.58 -0.15
CA GLN A 62 -1.29 0.85 -1.01
C GLN A 62 -0.88 -0.51 -0.43
N LEU A 63 -0.47 -0.57 0.85
CA LEU A 63 -0.10 -1.80 1.54
C LEU A 63 -1.29 -2.75 1.73
N GLU A 64 -2.48 -2.22 1.97
CA GLU A 64 -3.72 -2.99 2.08
C GLU A 64 -4.06 -3.72 0.77
N GLN A 65 -3.77 -3.11 -0.37
CA GLN A 65 -3.90 -3.75 -1.68
C GLN A 65 -2.94 -4.94 -1.87
N GLN A 66 -1.88 -5.05 -1.06
CA GLN A 66 -0.94 -6.17 -1.10
C GLN A 66 -1.34 -7.36 -0.22
N LEU A 67 -2.46 -7.26 0.50
CA LEU A 67 -2.96 -8.39 1.29
C LEU A 67 -3.39 -9.55 0.39
N HIS A 68 -3.00 -10.76 0.78
CA HIS A 68 -3.54 -11.99 0.21
C HIS A 68 -5.06 -12.06 0.46
N ASP A 69 -5.83 -12.57 -0.50
CA ASP A 69 -7.30 -12.58 -0.40
C ASP A 69 -7.82 -13.35 0.81
N SER A 70 -7.10 -14.40 1.24
CA SER A 70 -7.44 -15.16 2.46
C SER A 70 -7.15 -14.42 3.78
N ILE A 71 -6.50 -13.24 3.74
CA ILE A 71 -6.31 -12.35 4.90
C ILE A 71 -7.35 -11.22 4.89
N ARG A 72 -7.89 -10.86 3.73
CA ARG A 72 -8.85 -9.77 3.60
C ARG A 72 -10.17 -10.12 4.29
N VAL A 73 -10.68 -9.18 5.08
CA VAL A 73 -11.93 -9.31 5.83
C VAL A 73 -13.00 -8.46 5.16
N ARG A 74 -14.04 -9.10 4.60
CA ARG A 74 -15.16 -8.41 3.95
C ARG A 74 -16.36 -8.40 4.89
N ARG A 75 -16.76 -7.21 5.34
CA ARG A 75 -17.95 -7.00 6.18
C ARG A 75 -19.11 -6.54 5.32
N GLU A 76 -20.21 -7.25 5.35
CA GLU A 76 -21.43 -6.90 4.64
C GLU A 76 -22.33 -6.04 5.54
N ARG A 77 -23.00 -5.03 4.96
CA ARG A 77 -24.00 -4.24 5.69
C ARG A 77 -25.31 -5.02 5.74
N LYS A 78 -25.83 -5.26 6.95
CA LYS A 78 -27.12 -5.90 7.20
C LYS A 78 -27.98 -4.95 8.03
N PHE A 79 -29.10 -4.46 7.48
CA PHE A 79 -29.93 -3.39 8.07
C PHE A 79 -29.15 -2.08 8.31
N LEU A 80 -29.86 -0.95 8.46
CA LEU A 80 -29.32 0.42 8.32
C LEU A 80 -27.89 0.68 8.87
N PHE A 81 -27.52 0.07 10.02
CA PHE A 81 -26.23 0.34 10.68
C PHE A 81 -25.37 -0.89 11.03
N PHE A 82 -25.83 -2.13 10.80
CA PHE A 82 -25.07 -3.30 11.26
C PHE A 82 -24.13 -3.82 10.18
N LYS A 83 -22.88 -4.11 10.55
CA LYS A 83 -21.89 -4.77 9.70
C LYS A 83 -21.67 -6.19 10.21
N VAL A 84 -21.82 -7.18 9.34
CA VAL A 84 -21.68 -8.61 9.67
C VAL A 84 -20.49 -9.18 8.90
N LEU A 85 -19.68 -10.02 9.57
CA LEU A 85 -18.69 -10.85 8.90
C LEU A 85 -19.33 -12.16 8.49
N LYS A 86 -19.50 -12.35 7.19
CA LYS A 86 -20.10 -13.57 6.65
C LYS A 86 -19.03 -14.45 6.04
N LYS A 87 -19.01 -15.73 6.40
CA LYS A 87 -18.09 -16.74 5.86
C LYS A 87 -16.62 -16.27 5.84
N PRO A 88 -16.04 -15.94 7.00
CA PRO A 88 -14.65 -15.49 7.06
C PRO A 88 -13.68 -16.58 6.56
N PRO A 89 -12.55 -16.19 5.93
CA PRO A 89 -11.55 -17.14 5.46
C PRO A 89 -10.85 -17.81 6.65
N VAL A 90 -10.53 -19.09 6.51
CA VAL A 90 -9.71 -19.83 7.49
C VAL A 90 -8.32 -19.19 7.54
N PHE A 91 -7.80 -19.00 8.75
CA PHE A 91 -6.48 -18.44 8.95
C PHE A 91 -5.40 -19.45 8.61
N ASP A 92 -4.40 -18.99 7.87
CA ASP A 92 -3.18 -19.72 7.54
C ASP A 92 -2.00 -18.73 7.60
N SER A 93 -0.98 -19.09 8.36
CA SER A 93 0.23 -18.28 8.53
C SER A 93 0.99 -18.09 7.21
N VAL A 94 0.88 -19.02 6.25
CA VAL A 94 1.50 -18.90 4.92
C VAL A 94 0.94 -17.70 4.14
N ASN A 95 -0.37 -17.45 4.26
CA ASN A 95 -1.03 -16.31 3.61
C ASN A 95 -0.63 -14.97 4.26
N MET A 96 -0.40 -14.97 5.57
CA MET A 96 0.16 -13.82 6.29
C MET A 96 1.60 -13.53 5.83
N SER A 97 2.48 -14.53 5.81
CA SER A 97 3.86 -14.39 5.34
C SER A 97 3.94 -13.96 3.88
N THR A 98 3.00 -14.44 3.04
CA THR A 98 2.87 -14.01 1.65
C THR A 98 2.46 -12.54 1.54
N SER A 99 1.47 -12.10 2.32
CA SER A 99 1.08 -10.68 2.38
C SER A 99 2.25 -9.79 2.79
N GLN A 100 3.02 -10.20 3.82
CA GLN A 100 4.24 -9.49 4.23
C GLN A 100 5.26 -9.36 3.09
N ARG A 101 5.47 -10.44 2.31
CA ARG A 101 6.37 -10.40 1.16
C ARG A 101 5.90 -9.45 0.06
N TYR A 102 4.60 -9.42 -0.24
CA TYR A 102 4.03 -8.50 -1.21
C TYR A 102 4.16 -7.04 -0.76
N MET A 103 3.85 -6.75 0.51
CA MET A 103 4.07 -5.42 1.10
C MET A 103 5.53 -4.96 0.98
N ARG A 104 6.50 -5.81 1.35
CA ARG A 104 7.93 -5.47 1.22
C ARG A 104 8.34 -5.22 -0.23
N THR A 105 7.86 -6.06 -1.14
CA THR A 105 8.13 -5.90 -2.58
C THR A 105 7.62 -4.54 -3.07
N MET A 106 6.39 -4.19 -2.68
CA MET A 106 5.81 -2.88 -2.99
C MET A 106 6.64 -1.72 -2.42
N LEU A 107 7.04 -1.81 -1.15
CA LEU A 107 7.88 -0.78 -0.51
C LEU A 107 9.18 -0.56 -1.28
N HIS A 108 9.84 -1.64 -1.71
CA HIS A 108 11.03 -1.55 -2.55
C HIS A 108 10.76 -0.88 -3.90
N THR A 109 9.64 -1.20 -4.56
CA THR A 109 9.23 -0.54 -5.82
C THR A 109 9.03 0.97 -5.63
N LEU A 110 8.58 1.40 -4.45
CA LEU A 110 8.38 2.80 -4.06
C LEU A 110 9.64 3.49 -3.49
N GLY A 111 10.79 2.80 -3.40
CA GLY A 111 12.04 3.39 -2.92
C GLY A 111 12.28 3.33 -1.41
N TYR A 112 11.47 2.58 -0.68
CA TYR A 112 11.72 2.23 0.73
C TYR A 112 12.63 1.00 0.81
N LEU A 113 13.89 1.14 0.40
CA LEU A 113 14.83 0.01 0.23
C LEU A 113 15.43 -0.53 1.55
N ARG A 114 15.18 0.17 2.66
CA ARG A 114 15.65 -0.20 4.01
C ARG A 114 14.47 -0.38 4.96
N ASP A 115 13.36 -0.93 4.45
CA ASP A 115 12.20 -1.22 5.26
C ASP A 115 12.40 -2.45 6.15
N SER A 116 11.50 -2.61 7.11
CA SER A 116 11.30 -3.83 7.86
C SER A 116 9.82 -4.03 8.13
N ILE A 117 9.35 -5.27 8.05
CA ILE A 117 7.96 -5.61 8.33
C ILE A 117 7.93 -6.81 9.28
N ASN A 118 7.31 -6.62 10.43
CA ASN A 118 7.05 -7.68 11.39
C ASN A 118 5.58 -8.08 11.30
N SER A 119 5.30 -9.34 11.01
CA SER A 119 3.95 -9.90 11.08
C SER A 119 3.75 -10.76 12.32
N SER A 120 2.57 -10.67 12.93
CA SER A 120 2.16 -11.51 14.03
C SER A 120 0.67 -11.78 13.96
N TYR A 121 0.19 -12.76 14.72
CA TYR A 121 -1.23 -13.03 14.82
C TYR A 121 -1.60 -13.40 16.26
N LYS A 122 -2.85 -13.14 16.62
CA LYS A 122 -3.44 -13.53 17.90
C LYS A 122 -4.74 -14.26 17.64
N ILE A 123 -4.94 -15.41 18.27
CA ILE A 123 -6.19 -16.16 18.23
C ILE A 123 -6.89 -15.96 19.56
N ASP A 124 -8.09 -15.42 19.51
CA ASP A 124 -8.97 -15.25 20.66
C ASP A 124 -10.19 -16.17 20.50
N THR A 125 -10.60 -16.79 21.61
CA THR A 125 -11.81 -17.64 21.65
C THR A 125 -12.97 -16.82 22.19
N VAL A 126 -14.03 -16.66 21.39
CA VAL A 126 -15.27 -15.98 21.79
C VAL A 126 -16.41 -16.95 21.56
N GLU A 127 -17.00 -17.46 22.63
CA GLU A 127 -17.94 -18.58 22.58
C GLU A 127 -17.31 -19.79 21.89
N ASP A 128 -17.81 -20.20 20.73
CA ASP A 128 -17.30 -21.30 19.90
C ASP A 128 -16.46 -20.80 18.69
N GLN A 129 -16.14 -19.50 18.65
CA GLN A 129 -15.44 -18.86 17.54
C GLN A 129 -13.96 -18.67 17.85
N TYR A 130 -13.10 -19.13 16.94
CA TYR A 130 -11.65 -18.90 16.98
C TYR A 130 -11.28 -17.72 16.08
N ARG A 131 -11.32 -16.52 16.66
CA ARG A 131 -11.12 -15.26 15.94
C ARG A 131 -9.63 -14.92 15.88
N THR A 132 -9.09 -14.81 14.67
CA THR A 132 -7.69 -14.43 14.46
C THR A 132 -7.59 -12.97 14.06
N VAL A 133 -6.73 -12.21 14.76
CA VAL A 133 -6.31 -10.87 14.36
C VAL A 133 -4.89 -10.92 13.85
N VAL A 134 -4.68 -10.51 12.60
CA VAL A 134 -3.37 -10.46 11.95
C VAL A 134 -2.82 -9.04 12.03
N ASN A 135 -1.58 -8.88 12.48
CA ASN A 135 -0.95 -7.58 12.64
C ASN A 135 0.30 -7.48 11.77
N PHE A 136 0.40 -6.41 10.99
CA PHE A 136 1.59 -6.05 10.24
C PHE A 136 2.13 -4.74 10.80
N ASN A 137 3.28 -4.78 11.46
CA ASN A 137 4.01 -3.58 11.86
C ASN A 137 5.03 -3.25 10.78
N VAL A 138 4.78 -2.17 10.05
CA VAL A 138 5.55 -1.75 8.89
C VAL A 138 6.45 -0.58 9.31
N PHE A 139 7.75 -0.72 9.07
CA PHE A 139 8.76 0.30 9.29
C PHE A 139 9.34 0.68 7.91
N PRO A 140 8.78 1.68 7.20
CA PRO A 140 9.21 1.98 5.82
C PRO A 140 10.66 2.48 5.72
N GLY A 141 11.27 2.95 6.81
CA GLY A 141 12.63 3.46 6.80
C GLY A 141 12.74 4.86 6.20
N ARG A 142 13.80 5.15 5.44
CA ARG A 142 13.96 6.43 4.74
C ARG A 142 13.69 6.21 3.26
N LEU A 143 12.88 7.06 2.65
CA LEU A 143 12.67 7.08 1.21
C LEU A 143 13.98 7.43 0.50
N PHE A 144 14.44 6.53 -0.36
CA PHE A 144 15.60 6.79 -1.21
C PHE A 144 15.25 7.84 -2.25
N LYS A 145 16.19 8.73 -2.53
CA LYS A 145 16.06 9.77 -3.54
C LYS A 145 17.17 9.58 -4.57
N MET A 146 16.87 9.91 -5.82
CA MET A 146 17.83 9.83 -6.91
C MET A 146 18.87 10.95 -6.74
N ASP A 147 20.12 10.62 -6.40
CA ASP A 147 21.17 11.65 -6.28
C ASP A 147 21.76 12.03 -7.63
N SER A 148 22.03 11.06 -8.49
CA SER A 148 22.66 11.26 -9.78
C SER A 148 22.03 10.33 -10.82
N ILE A 149 21.78 10.84 -12.02
CA ILE A 149 21.11 10.12 -13.12
C ILE A 149 21.96 10.32 -14.37
N TRP A 150 22.30 9.21 -15.03
CA TRP A 150 23.12 9.19 -16.23
C TRP A 150 22.46 8.33 -17.30
N TYR A 151 22.58 8.75 -18.55
CA TYR A 151 22.09 8.02 -19.72
C TYR A 151 23.28 7.60 -20.56
N ASN A 152 23.42 6.30 -20.80
CA ASN A 152 24.47 5.74 -21.64
C ASN A 152 23.87 4.75 -22.62
N LEU A 153 23.65 5.19 -23.86
CA LEU A 153 22.98 4.41 -24.90
C LEU A 153 23.95 3.71 -25.86
N LEU A 154 25.26 3.89 -25.67
CA LEU A 154 26.34 3.16 -26.35
C LEU A 154 26.21 3.07 -27.88
N ASP A 155 25.58 4.06 -28.51
CA ASP A 155 25.30 4.09 -29.94
C ASP A 155 26.32 4.92 -30.73
N SER A 156 27.32 5.49 -30.04
CA SER A 156 28.39 6.23 -30.67
C SER A 156 29.34 5.28 -31.40
N VAL A 157 29.33 5.36 -32.73
CA VAL A 157 30.44 4.84 -33.54
C VAL A 157 31.66 5.72 -33.27
N PRO A 158 32.84 5.18 -32.89
CA PRO A 158 34.02 5.95 -32.46
C PRO A 158 34.52 6.99 -33.47
N TYR A 159 34.07 6.94 -34.73
CA TYR A 159 34.60 7.72 -35.84
C TYR A 159 33.61 8.73 -36.46
N THR A 160 32.40 8.91 -35.91
CA THR A 160 31.42 9.84 -36.52
C THR A 160 30.70 10.74 -35.49
N PRO A 161 31.33 11.83 -35.04
CA PRO A 161 30.74 12.78 -34.07
C PRO A 161 29.50 13.54 -34.59
N GLN A 162 29.23 13.53 -35.89
CA GLN A 162 28.19 14.35 -36.53
C GLN A 162 26.83 13.64 -36.72
N ILE A 163 26.70 12.35 -36.40
CA ILE A 163 25.42 11.64 -36.54
C ILE A 163 24.50 12.01 -35.36
N ASP A 164 23.21 12.21 -35.62
CA ASP A 164 22.18 12.31 -34.58
C ASP A 164 22.00 10.95 -33.89
N THR A 165 22.95 10.66 -32.99
CA THR A 165 22.91 9.51 -32.11
C THR A 165 21.69 9.62 -31.18
N LEU A 166 21.09 8.49 -30.87
CA LEU A 166 20.11 8.34 -29.81
C LEU A 166 20.63 8.89 -28.48
N GLN A 167 21.94 8.78 -28.20
CA GLN A 167 22.55 9.46 -27.04
C GLN A 167 22.33 10.99 -27.10
N LYS A 168 22.64 11.62 -28.24
CA LYS A 168 22.48 13.06 -28.43
C LYS A 168 21.00 13.47 -28.37
N LEU A 169 20.10 12.70 -28.99
CA LEU A 169 18.66 12.92 -28.90
C LEU A 169 18.18 12.88 -27.44
N THR A 170 18.62 11.89 -26.68
CA THR A 170 18.25 11.73 -25.27
C THR A 170 18.74 12.90 -24.43
N VAL A 171 20.01 13.29 -24.58
CA VAL A 171 20.59 14.45 -23.88
C VAL A 171 19.86 15.75 -24.22
N ASN A 172 19.50 15.96 -25.49
CA ASN A 172 18.76 17.17 -25.92
C ASN A 172 17.32 17.20 -25.38
N SER A 173 16.72 16.03 -25.15
CA SER A 173 15.36 15.88 -24.62
C SER A 173 15.27 15.87 -23.08
N LEU A 174 16.36 16.06 -22.33
CA LEU A 174 16.37 15.93 -20.86
C LEU A 174 15.42 16.88 -20.13
N LYS A 175 14.99 17.98 -20.76
CA LYS A 175 13.96 18.88 -20.20
C LYS A 175 12.60 18.18 -20.04
N GLU A 176 12.35 17.17 -20.85
CA GLU A 176 11.14 16.36 -20.87
C GLU A 176 11.26 15.08 -20.02
N ALA A 177 12.42 14.83 -19.42
CA ALA A 177 12.65 13.66 -18.57
C ALA A 177 11.64 13.60 -17.41
N VAL A 178 11.12 12.40 -17.18
CA VAL A 178 10.16 12.10 -16.11
C VAL A 178 10.85 12.07 -14.75
N ILE A 179 12.13 11.72 -14.73
CA ILE A 179 12.96 11.63 -13.52
C ILE A 179 13.98 12.77 -13.46
N ARG A 180 14.19 13.29 -12.24
CA ARG A 180 15.15 14.36 -11.94
C ARG A 180 15.93 14.06 -10.66
N LYS A 181 17.09 14.72 -10.55
CA LYS A 181 17.86 14.71 -9.30
C LYS A 181 17.00 15.19 -8.14
N GLY A 182 16.98 14.42 -7.06
CA GLY A 182 16.24 14.68 -5.84
C GLY A 182 14.85 14.05 -5.81
N ASP A 183 14.35 13.51 -6.92
CA ASP A 183 13.07 12.81 -6.95
C ASP A 183 13.13 11.53 -6.09
N PRO A 184 12.01 11.13 -5.47
CA PRO A 184 11.89 9.81 -4.87
C PRO A 184 12.27 8.70 -5.84
N PHE A 185 13.03 7.71 -5.36
CA PHE A 185 13.23 6.49 -6.12
C PHE A 185 11.87 5.82 -6.37
N SER A 186 11.62 5.44 -7.60
CA SER A 186 10.42 4.69 -7.97
C SER A 186 10.72 3.89 -9.22
N GLN A 187 10.54 2.57 -9.14
CA GLN A 187 10.68 1.72 -10.33
C GLN A 187 9.66 2.09 -11.40
N TYR A 188 8.49 2.63 -11.02
CA TYR A 188 7.49 3.14 -11.96
C TYR A 188 7.99 4.38 -12.72
N LEU A 189 8.61 5.33 -12.02
CA LEU A 189 9.18 6.52 -12.68
C LEU A 189 10.35 6.14 -13.59
N ILE A 190 11.23 5.23 -13.14
CA ILE A 190 12.33 4.70 -13.97
C ILE A 190 11.76 4.02 -15.22
N SER A 191 10.79 3.13 -15.03
CA SER A 191 10.07 2.45 -16.13
C SER A 191 9.49 3.44 -17.13
N SER A 192 8.85 4.52 -16.65
CA SER A 192 8.26 5.56 -17.47
C SER A 192 9.31 6.36 -18.24
N GLU A 193 10.48 6.61 -17.64
CA GLU A 193 11.60 7.25 -18.34
C GLU A 193 12.16 6.36 -19.45
N LEU A 194 12.27 5.04 -19.21
CA LEU A 194 12.67 4.09 -20.26
C LEU A 194 11.67 4.07 -21.42
N ASP A 195 10.36 4.11 -21.13
CA ASP A 195 9.31 4.22 -22.15
C ASP A 195 9.47 5.52 -22.96
N ARG A 196 9.70 6.66 -22.29
CA ARG A 196 9.94 7.96 -22.95
C ARG A 196 11.15 7.91 -23.90
N ILE A 197 12.26 7.30 -23.49
CA ILE A 197 13.46 7.16 -24.33
C ILE A 197 13.17 6.25 -25.52
N ALA A 198 12.46 5.13 -25.31
CA ALA A 198 12.08 4.24 -26.39
C ALA A 198 11.19 4.94 -27.43
N ASP A 199 10.22 5.73 -26.98
CA ASP A 199 9.35 6.50 -27.86
C ASP A 199 10.11 7.62 -28.58
N LEU A 200 11.01 8.32 -27.89
CA LEU A 200 11.92 9.29 -28.52
C LEU A 200 12.73 8.63 -29.64
N ALA A 201 13.26 7.43 -29.40
CA ALA A 201 14.01 6.68 -30.40
C ALA A 201 13.14 6.36 -31.63
N ARG A 202 11.95 5.77 -31.42
CA ARG A 202 11.04 5.40 -32.51
C ARG A 202 10.61 6.60 -33.34
N ASN A 203 10.28 7.71 -32.67
CA ASN A 203 9.88 8.96 -33.32
C ASN A 203 11.00 9.61 -34.14
N ASN A 204 12.25 9.18 -33.93
CA ASN A 204 13.43 9.63 -34.68
C ASN A 204 14.02 8.52 -35.58
N GLY A 205 13.21 7.53 -35.97
CA GLY A 205 13.57 6.54 -36.99
C GLY A 205 14.17 5.23 -36.47
N TYR A 206 14.36 5.07 -35.16
CA TYR A 206 14.82 3.81 -34.55
C TYR A 206 13.62 2.85 -34.34
N LEU A 207 13.00 2.41 -35.45
CA LEU A 207 11.70 1.70 -35.43
C LEU A 207 11.68 0.38 -34.64
N LYS A 208 12.82 -0.31 -34.53
CA LYS A 208 12.95 -1.54 -33.75
C LYS A 208 13.42 -1.30 -32.31
N PHE A 209 13.61 -0.04 -31.93
CA PHE A 209 14.08 0.29 -30.59
C PHE A 209 12.92 0.26 -29.61
N GLY A 210 13.14 -0.38 -28.47
CA GLY A 210 12.13 -0.57 -27.45
C GLY A 210 12.76 -0.58 -26.07
N LYS A 211 11.91 -0.42 -25.06
CA LYS A 211 12.33 -0.40 -23.66
C LYS A 211 13.07 -1.65 -23.24
N GLU A 212 12.76 -2.79 -23.86
CA GLU A 212 13.43 -4.07 -23.65
C GLU A 212 14.92 -4.08 -24.03
N GLN A 213 15.38 -3.09 -24.80
CA GLN A 213 16.79 -2.89 -25.14
C GLN A 213 17.50 -1.95 -24.16
N LEU A 214 16.77 -1.34 -23.23
CA LEU A 214 17.31 -0.50 -22.18
C LEU A 214 17.44 -1.28 -20.88
N LEU A 215 18.55 -1.07 -20.19
CA LEU A 215 18.77 -1.60 -18.85
C LEU A 215 18.93 -0.42 -17.88
N ALA A 216 18.05 -0.37 -16.88
CA ALA A 216 18.24 0.50 -15.73
C ALA A 216 19.02 -0.24 -14.65
N VAL A 217 20.09 0.38 -14.15
CA VAL A 217 20.91 -0.10 -13.04
C VAL A 217 20.85 0.95 -11.93
N TRP A 218 20.73 0.50 -10.68
CA TRP A 218 20.76 1.35 -9.49
C TRP A 218 21.54 0.66 -8.39
N ASP A 219 22.32 1.45 -7.66
CA ASP A 219 23.18 1.04 -6.54
C ASP A 219 23.10 2.03 -5.36
#